data_AF-A0A2D7PGU2-F1
#
_entry.id   AF-A0A2D7PGU2-F1
#
_cell.length_a   1.000
_cell.length_b   1.000
_cell.length_c   1.000
_cell.angle_alpha   90.00
_cell.angle_beta   90.00
_cell.angle_gamma   90.00
#
_symmetry.space_group_name_H-M   'P 1'
#
loop_
_entity.id
_entity.type
_entity.pdbx_description
1 polymer ?
#
loop_
_entity_poly.entity_id
_entity_poly.type
_entity_poly.pdbx_seq_one_letter_code
_entity_poly.pdbx_strand_id
1 'polypeptide(L)'
;MSLTKWFGENWVDISRPKKGGGFQKCGRTKAGKKKYPKCVPAAKAARMTPAQRKSAIRRKRAVKQGVGGKPTNVKTFAGKRRRQKRKG
;
A
#
# COMPACT_ATOMS: atom_id res chain seq x y z
N MET A 1 -9.06 -17.38 -0.59
CA MET A 1 -9.31 -16.33 0.42
C MET A 1 -10.80 -16.01 0.35
N SER A 2 -11.61 -16.42 1.33
CA SER A 2 -13.04 -16.06 1.36
C SER A 2 -13.21 -14.58 1.75
N LEU A 3 -14.33 -13.98 1.35
CA LEU A 3 -14.70 -12.61 1.74
C LEU A 3 -14.75 -12.46 3.26
N THR A 4 -15.30 -13.46 3.97
CA THR A 4 -15.36 -13.49 5.44
C THR A 4 -13.97 -13.38 6.05
N LYS A 5 -12.98 -14.11 5.50
CA LYS A 5 -11.60 -14.02 5.97
C LYS A 5 -11.03 -12.62 5.77
N TRP A 6 -11.30 -11.99 4.63
CA TRP A 6 -10.83 -10.64 4.30
C TRP A 6 -11.41 -9.56 5.24
N PHE A 7 -12.71 -9.64 5.54
CA PHE A 7 -13.37 -8.73 6.49
C PHE A 7 -12.90 -8.95 7.93
N GLY A 8 -12.56 -10.18 8.29
CA GLY A 8 -12.03 -10.52 9.62
C GLY A 8 -10.56 -10.14 9.84
N GLU A 9 -9.83 -9.68 8.82
CA GLU A 9 -8.43 -9.30 9.00
C GLU A 9 -8.30 -8.04 9.85
N ASN A 10 -7.26 -7.96 10.68
CA ASN A 10 -6.96 -6.74 11.40
C ASN A 10 -6.29 -5.73 10.46
N TRP A 11 -7.01 -4.70 10.04
CA TRP A 11 -6.51 -3.69 9.11
C TRP A 11 -5.79 -2.55 9.85
N VAL A 12 -4.61 -2.15 9.35
CA VAL A 12 -3.77 -1.08 9.92
C VAL A 12 -3.38 -0.04 8.87
N ASP A 13 -3.17 1.20 9.31
CA ASP A 13 -2.73 2.32 8.47
C ASP A 13 -1.21 2.47 8.48
N ILE A 14 -0.54 2.01 7.42
CA ILE A 14 0.94 2.06 7.30
C ILE A 14 1.50 3.49 7.22
N SER A 15 0.63 4.50 7.05
CA SER A 15 1.03 5.91 7.09
C SER A 15 1.07 6.50 8.50
N ARG A 16 0.65 5.73 9.53
CA ARG A 16 0.58 6.17 10.93
C ARG A 16 1.33 5.18 11.84
N PRO A 17 2.67 5.20 11.84
CA PRO A 17 3.45 4.37 12.76
C PRO A 17 3.20 4.78 14.22
N LYS A 18 3.26 3.81 15.13
CA LYS A 18 3.21 4.05 16.58
C LYS A 18 4.62 4.21 17.15
N LYS A 19 4.74 4.99 18.22
CA LYS A 19 5.94 4.98 19.06
C LYS A 19 6.01 3.61 19.74
N GLY A 20 7.09 2.86 19.53
CA GLY A 20 7.22 1.46 19.97
C GLY A 20 6.93 0.39 18.92
N GLY A 21 6.66 0.78 17.67
CA GLY A 21 6.50 -0.17 16.56
C GLY A 21 5.04 -0.50 16.20
N GLY A 22 4.86 -1.08 15.02
CA GLY A 22 3.54 -1.31 14.44
C GLY A 22 2.84 -0.03 13.96
N PHE A 23 1.54 -0.16 13.69
CA PHE A 23 0.73 0.86 13.02
C PHE A 23 -0.62 1.06 13.71
N GLN A 24 -1.18 2.26 13.58
CA GLN A 24 -2.53 2.57 14.05
C GLN A 24 -3.59 1.74 13.29
N LYS A 25 -4.74 1.49 13.93
CA LYS A 25 -5.87 0.81 13.28
C LYS A 25 -6.29 1.59 12.03
N CYS A 26 -6.60 0.87 10.96
CA CYS A 26 -7.11 1.45 9.72
C CYS A 26 -8.52 2.01 9.94
N GLY A 27 -8.84 3.06 9.20
CA GLY A 27 -10.13 3.74 9.29
C GLY A 27 -10.09 4.94 10.22
N ARG A 28 -11.11 5.80 10.10
CA ARG A 28 -11.29 6.99 10.94
C ARG A 28 -12.75 7.08 11.31
N THR A 29 -13.00 7.40 12.57
CA THR A 29 -14.34 7.67 13.08
C THR A 29 -14.91 8.97 12.54
N LYS A 30 -14.06 9.96 12.27
CA LYS A 30 -14.44 11.23 11.65
C LYS A 30 -13.67 11.47 10.36
N ALA A 31 -14.40 11.87 9.32
CA ALA A 31 -13.79 12.46 8.13
C ALA A 31 -13.26 13.87 8.48
N GLY A 32 -12.15 14.26 7.86
CA GLY A 32 -11.57 15.59 8.05
C GLY A 32 -10.57 15.88 6.95
N LYS A 33 -9.88 17.02 7.03
CA LYS A 33 -8.91 17.47 6.00
C LYS A 33 -7.66 16.57 5.86
N LYS A 34 -7.56 15.49 6.64
CA LYS A 34 -6.43 14.56 6.62
C LYS A 34 -6.49 13.67 5.38
N LYS A 35 -5.35 13.53 4.71
CA LYS A 35 -5.04 12.57 3.65
C LYS A 35 -5.62 11.16 3.93
N TYR A 36 -6.21 10.48 2.93
CA TYR A 36 -6.78 9.13 3.10
C TYR A 36 -5.81 8.11 3.73
N PRO A 37 -6.27 7.27 4.67
CA PRO A 37 -5.45 6.23 5.29
C PRO A 37 -4.98 5.21 4.26
N LYS A 38 -3.81 4.61 4.51
CA LYS A 38 -3.19 3.60 3.64
C LYS A 38 -3.30 2.25 4.33
N CYS A 39 -4.44 1.62 4.14
CA CYS A 39 -4.80 0.41 4.85
C CYS A 39 -4.27 -0.85 4.20
N VAL A 40 -3.71 -1.73 5.03
CA VAL A 40 -3.34 -3.10 4.68
C VAL A 40 -3.58 -4.00 5.89
N PRO A 41 -3.69 -5.31 5.72
CA PRO A 41 -3.72 -6.23 6.86
C PRO A 41 -2.47 -6.15 7.72
N ALA A 42 -2.60 -6.29 9.04
CA ALA A 42 -1.51 -6.26 9.99
C ALA A 42 -0.43 -7.29 9.65
N ALA A 43 -0.83 -8.51 9.31
CA ALA A 43 0.09 -9.57 8.86
C ALA A 43 0.90 -9.16 7.63
N LYS A 44 0.29 -8.42 6.69
CA LYS A 44 1.00 -7.89 5.53
C LYS A 44 1.93 -6.75 5.91
N ALA A 45 1.49 -5.84 6.78
CA ALA A 45 2.29 -4.70 7.25
C ALA A 45 3.56 -5.15 7.98
N ALA A 46 3.47 -6.21 8.80
CA ALA A 46 4.60 -6.80 9.50
C ALA A 46 5.66 -7.35 8.55
N ARG A 47 5.25 -7.90 7.40
CA ARG A 47 6.15 -8.42 6.36
C ARG A 47 6.74 -7.35 5.45
N MET A 48 6.25 -6.11 5.49
CA MET A 48 6.77 -5.05 4.63
C MET A 48 8.09 -4.50 5.17
N THR A 49 9.07 -4.27 4.30
CA THR A 49 10.25 -3.49 4.64
C THR A 49 9.94 -1.98 4.66
N PRO A 50 10.77 -1.14 5.31
CA PRO A 50 10.59 0.33 5.27
C PRO A 50 10.49 0.89 3.84
N ALA A 51 11.31 0.38 2.92
CA ALA A 51 11.30 0.79 1.51
C ALA A 51 9.98 0.41 0.81
N GLN A 52 9.47 -0.81 1.05
CA GLN A 52 8.18 -1.26 0.51
C GLN A 52 7.03 -0.39 1.05
N ARG A 53 7.04 -0.06 2.34
CA ARG A 53 6.02 0.83 2.94
C ARG A 53 6.06 2.22 2.31
N LYS A 54 7.25 2.84 2.21
CA LYS A 54 7.42 4.15 1.56
C LYS A 54 6.92 4.13 0.12
N SER A 55 7.22 3.08 -0.63
CA SER A 55 6.73 2.87 -2.00
C SER A 55 5.20 2.72 -2.06
N ALA A 56 4.60 1.93 -1.16
CA ALA A 56 3.15 1.75 -1.09
C ALA A 56 2.40 3.06 -0.80
N ILE A 57 2.92 3.88 0.13
CA ILE A 57 2.35 5.18 0.47
C ILE A 57 2.43 6.15 -0.73
N ARG A 58 3.57 6.18 -1.44
CA ARG A 58 3.82 7.08 -2.57
C ARG A 58 3.03 6.71 -3.83
N ARG A 59 3.02 5.42 -4.21
CA ARG A 59 2.39 4.95 -5.46
C ARG A 59 0.91 5.27 -5.55
N LYS A 60 0.17 5.20 -4.44
CA LYS A 60 -1.27 5.55 -4.39
C LYS A 60 -1.57 7.02 -4.74
N ARG A 61 -0.56 7.85 -5.03
CA ARG A 61 -0.66 9.26 -5.42
C ARG A 61 0.16 9.66 -6.64
N ALA A 62 0.90 8.73 -7.24
CA ALA A 62 1.84 9.10 -8.29
C ALA A 62 1.15 9.58 -9.57
N VAL A 63 -0.10 9.16 -9.81
CA VAL A 63 -0.88 9.55 -10.98
C VAL A 63 -2.33 9.77 -10.54
N LYS A 64 -2.99 10.80 -11.09
CA LYS A 64 -4.44 11.03 -10.94
C LYS A 64 -5.16 9.73 -11.32
N GLN A 65 -6.06 9.26 -10.46
CA GLN A 65 -6.86 8.06 -10.73
C GLN A 65 -8.08 8.45 -11.57
N GLY A 66 -8.51 7.60 -12.50
CA GLY A 66 -9.75 7.84 -13.25
C GLY A 66 -9.61 8.82 -14.41
N VAL A 67 -8.39 9.10 -14.89
CA VAL A 67 -8.20 9.88 -16.12
C VAL A 67 -8.86 9.11 -17.27
N GLY A 68 -9.94 9.66 -17.83
CA GLY A 68 -10.76 8.99 -18.85
C GLY A 68 -11.66 7.85 -18.32
N GLY A 69 -12.04 7.87 -17.05
CA GLY A 69 -12.97 6.88 -16.46
C GLY A 69 -12.37 5.51 -16.12
N LYS A 70 -11.08 5.29 -16.39
CA LYS A 70 -10.38 4.03 -16.10
C LYS A 70 -9.43 4.16 -14.90
N PRO A 71 -9.31 3.13 -14.03
CA PRO A 71 -8.32 3.11 -12.96
C PRO A 71 -6.90 3.23 -13.52
N THR A 72 -6.08 4.10 -12.94
CA THR A 72 -4.69 4.27 -13.40
C THR A 72 -3.77 3.33 -12.63
N ASN A 73 -3.33 2.26 -13.30
CA ASN A 73 -2.41 1.28 -12.75
C ASN A 73 -0.99 1.87 -12.64
N VAL A 74 -0.57 2.17 -11.41
CA VAL A 74 0.79 2.60 -11.10
C VAL A 74 1.73 1.39 -11.05
N LYS A 75 2.89 1.47 -11.72
CA LYS A 75 3.87 0.36 -11.77
C LYS A 75 4.25 -0.06 -10.34
N THR A 76 3.87 -1.27 -9.95
CA THR A 76 4.05 -1.75 -8.57
C THR A 76 5.45 -2.31 -8.34
N PHE A 77 5.98 -3.00 -9.34
CA PHE A 77 7.37 -3.38 -9.43
C PHE A 77 7.83 -2.81 -10.76
N ALA A 78 8.94 -2.09 -10.78
CA ALA A 78 9.60 -1.85 -12.06
C ALA A 78 9.70 -3.21 -12.73
N GLY A 79 9.12 -3.38 -13.93
CA GLY A 79 9.35 -4.58 -14.72
C GLY A 79 10.86 -4.77 -14.71
N LYS A 80 11.33 -5.84 -14.08
CA LYS A 80 12.76 -6.12 -14.06
C LYS A 80 13.13 -6.15 -15.54
N ARG A 81 13.94 -5.20 -16.02
CA ARG A 81 14.63 -5.41 -17.28
C ARG A 81 15.36 -6.74 -17.05
N ARG A 82 14.92 -7.82 -17.71
CA ARG A 82 15.75 -9.02 -17.81
C ARG A 82 17.05 -8.49 -18.39
N ARG A 83 18.11 -8.43 -17.57
CA ARG A 83 19.46 -8.26 -18.11
C ARG A 83 19.67 -9.52 -18.93
N GLN A 84 19.40 -9.44 -20.22
CA GLN A 84 19.80 -10.47 -21.16
C GLN A 84 21.32 -10.47 -21.06
N LYS A 85 21.87 -11.50 -20.41
CA LYS A 85 23.31 -11.70 -20.31
C LYS A 85 23.80 -11.75 -21.76
N ARG A 86 24.52 -10.71 -22.22
CA ARG A 86 25.22 -10.77 -23.51
C ARG A 86 26.10 -12.01 -23.44
N LYS A 87 25.76 -13.02 -24.25
CA LYS A 87 26.65 -14.14 -24.55
C LYS A 87 27.50 -13.66 -25.73
N GLY A 88 28.82 -13.80 -25.62
CA GLY A 88 29.79 -13.46 -26.65
C GLY A 88 30.14 -11.99 -26.60
#